data_AF-A0A0X8FF43-F1
#
_entry.id   AF-A0A0X8FF43-F1
#
_cell.length_a   1.000
_cell.length_b   1.000
_cell.length_c   1.000
_cell.angle_alpha   90.00
_cell.angle_beta   90.00
_cell.angle_gamma   90.00
#
_symmetry.space_group_name_H-M   'P 1'
#
loop_
_entity.id
_entity.type
_entity.pdbx_description
1 polymer ?
#
loop_
_entity_poly.entity_id
_entity_poly.type
_entity_poly.pdbx_seq_one_letter_code
_entity_poly.pdbx_strand_id
1 'polypeptide(L)'
;MKLGARTIKTGIGVMLAMVISSLLPHIEIMQPTFVAVLGLQQSVKKTWYTLFRRGAAAFLGGLTAVVMSYFFGNSPIVVGLTVIIFIAIMNAIQLQDVISLATITVVIIMLQPVDNVNDLIGIATSRVIENILGVVISFLVNVFIMPPKYDNVLYKEISDTSSEVLIRLRAILRKNGEYSSLTSDLDWAYKRINYIRDLFQLSKEEPIWFASRRVSRKRQLVVYRSFIQSLLDMTNLLHTIHTHTNILFVIDDDLRIQIRERIETLCAAHEQIFLKFDGRISPAEVNFFQPTKIRRQELMNHIIKETDLNRGPETESLNYRIEKSNSLILITGAMIKVESSLIHLNTLVRSYHTHHEEDHDHYALKDKLNS
;
A
#
# COMPACT_ATOMS: atom_id res chain seq x y z
N MET A 1 -14.45 -11.24 17.38
CA MET A 1 -13.09 -10.76 17.06
C MET A 1 -12.50 -11.71 16.03
N LYS A 2 -12.22 -11.27 14.79
CA LYS A 2 -11.61 -12.15 13.78
C LYS A 2 -10.10 -12.19 14.03
N LEU A 3 -9.56 -13.37 14.33
CA LEU A 3 -8.11 -13.57 14.46
C LEU A 3 -7.44 -13.16 13.14
N GLY A 4 -6.55 -12.17 13.18
CA GLY A 4 -5.86 -11.69 12.00
C GLY A 4 -4.88 -12.72 11.44
N ALA A 5 -4.71 -12.75 10.12
CA ALA A 5 -3.72 -13.59 9.42
C ALA A 5 -2.32 -13.55 10.06
N ARG A 6 -1.91 -12.37 10.57
CA ARG A 6 -0.64 -12.16 11.27
C ARG A 6 -0.52 -12.96 12.57
N THR A 7 -1.60 -13.03 13.35
CA THR A 7 -1.63 -13.79 14.60
C THR A 7 -1.53 -15.28 14.33
N ILE A 8 -2.26 -15.77 13.33
CA ILE A 8 -2.26 -17.19 12.93
C ILE A 8 -0.87 -17.62 12.44
N LYS A 9 -0.24 -16.87 11.52
CA LYS A 9 1.11 -17.23 11.04
C LYS A 9 2.16 -17.17 12.15
N THR A 10 2.00 -16.26 13.12
CA THR A 10 2.91 -16.17 14.27
C THR A 10 2.81 -17.43 15.13
N GLY A 11 1.58 -17.88 15.45
CA GLY A 11 1.36 -19.13 16.18
C GLY A 11 1.91 -20.35 15.45
N ILE A 12 1.70 -20.46 14.14
CA ILE A 12 2.25 -21.56 13.33
C ILE A 12 3.77 -21.51 13.31
N GLY A 13 4.38 -20.32 13.19
CA GLY A 13 5.83 -20.19 13.19
C GLY A 13 6.48 -20.52 14.53
N VAL A 14 5.82 -20.21 15.65
CA VAL A 14 6.23 -20.67 16.98
C VAL A 14 6.20 -22.18 17.08
N MET A 15 5.08 -22.79 16.67
CA MET A 15 4.94 -24.24 16.66
C MET A 15 6.05 -24.91 15.82
N LEU A 16 6.31 -24.40 14.61
CA LEU A 16 7.36 -24.92 13.73
C LEU A 16 8.75 -24.73 14.33
N ALA A 17 9.02 -23.58 14.96
CA ALA A 17 10.29 -23.34 15.65
C ALA A 17 10.52 -24.36 16.76
N MET A 18 9.50 -24.65 17.57
CA MET A 18 9.60 -25.64 18.64
C MET A 18 9.81 -27.05 18.10
N VAL A 19 9.01 -27.46 17.11
CA VAL A 19 9.11 -28.81 16.51
C VAL A 19 10.47 -29.01 15.86
N ILE A 20 10.91 -28.10 14.99
CA ILE A 20 12.21 -28.24 14.30
C ILE A 20 13.37 -28.23 15.31
N SER A 21 13.32 -27.38 16.33
CA SER A 21 14.38 -27.32 17.34
C SER A 21 14.44 -28.60 18.19
N SER A 22 13.29 -29.21 18.50
CA SER A 22 13.24 -30.48 19.27
C SER A 22 13.82 -31.69 18.53
N LEU A 23 13.89 -31.62 17.20
CA LEU A 23 14.45 -32.71 16.37
C LEU A 23 15.97 -32.61 16.21
N LEU A 24 16.57 -31.48 16.58
CA LEU A 24 17.99 -31.22 16.43
C LEU A 24 18.72 -31.48 17.76
N PRO A 25 19.76 -32.32 17.79
CA PRO A 25 20.54 -32.54 18.99
C PRO A 25 21.30 -31.26 19.37
N HIS A 26 21.47 -31.02 20.67
CA HIS A 26 22.23 -29.89 21.23
C HIS A 26 21.66 -28.48 20.95
N ILE A 27 20.38 -28.38 20.59
CA ILE A 27 19.67 -27.11 20.40
C ILE A 27 18.65 -26.91 21.52
N GLU A 28 18.75 -25.80 22.24
CA GLU A 28 17.77 -25.43 23.25
C GLU A 28 16.52 -24.82 22.60
N ILE A 29 15.36 -25.48 22.76
CA ILE A 29 14.09 -25.12 22.11
C ILE A 29 13.70 -23.65 22.35
N MET A 30 14.03 -23.09 23.51
CA MET A 30 13.65 -21.73 23.92
C MET A 30 14.17 -20.66 22.94
N GLN A 31 15.46 -20.73 22.57
CA GLN A 31 16.13 -19.64 21.87
C GLN A 31 15.67 -19.48 20.41
N PRO A 32 15.62 -20.52 19.55
CA PRO A 32 15.08 -20.41 18.19
C PRO A 32 13.62 -19.98 18.18
N THR A 33 12.83 -20.43 19.16
CA THR A 33 11.41 -20.06 19.31
C THR A 33 11.25 -18.58 19.58
N PHE A 34 12.00 -18.03 20.54
CA PHE A 34 11.98 -16.60 20.86
C PHE A 34 12.42 -15.74 19.67
N VAL A 35 13.50 -16.14 19.00
CA VAL A 35 13.99 -15.46 17.80
C VAL A 35 12.95 -15.50 16.67
N ALA A 36 12.24 -16.64 16.51
CA ALA A 36 11.20 -16.79 15.51
C ALA A 36 10.01 -15.86 15.78
N VAL A 37 9.54 -15.75 17.03
CA VAL A 37 8.47 -14.80 17.42
C VAL A 37 8.82 -13.38 16.99
N LEU A 38 10.02 -12.92 17.34
CA LEU A 38 10.48 -11.57 17.03
C LEU A 38 10.71 -11.37 15.53
N GLY A 39 11.11 -12.40 14.80
CA GLY A 39 11.23 -12.37 13.34
C GLY A 39 9.88 -12.26 12.64
N LEU A 40 8.85 -12.94 13.14
CA LEU A 40 7.48 -12.96 12.61
C LEU A 40 6.71 -11.66 12.88
N GLN A 41 7.11 -10.91 13.91
CA GLN A 41 6.61 -9.55 14.13
C GLN A 41 7.08 -8.57 13.05
N GLN A 42 8.24 -8.81 12.42
CA GLN A 42 8.76 -7.91 11.39
C GLN A 42 8.11 -8.20 10.03
N SER A 43 8.11 -7.19 9.14
CA SER A 43 7.71 -7.41 7.75
C SER A 43 8.70 -8.34 7.05
N VAL A 44 8.24 -9.07 6.04
CA VAL A 44 9.05 -10.09 5.37
C VAL A 44 10.35 -9.51 4.78
N LYS A 45 10.27 -8.30 4.22
CA LYS A 45 11.43 -7.54 3.73
C LYS A 45 12.43 -7.24 4.84
N LYS A 46 11.94 -6.86 6.02
CA LYS A 46 12.79 -6.57 7.19
C LYS A 46 13.38 -7.87 7.75
N THR A 47 12.64 -8.98 7.79
CA THR A 47 13.17 -10.30 8.18
C THR A 47 14.30 -10.73 7.24
N TRP A 48 14.17 -10.51 5.92
CA TRP A 48 15.24 -10.79 4.96
C TRP A 48 16.49 -9.95 5.19
N TYR A 49 16.35 -8.63 5.30
CA TYR A 49 17.50 -7.75 5.50
C TYR A 49 18.20 -8.00 6.84
N THR A 50 17.42 -8.33 7.88
CA THR A 50 17.96 -8.65 9.21
C THR A 50 18.51 -10.07 9.30
N LEU A 51 18.26 -10.97 8.34
CA LEU A 51 18.75 -12.36 8.37
C LEU A 51 20.26 -12.43 8.53
N PHE A 52 20.99 -11.84 7.58
CA PHE A 52 22.46 -11.82 7.60
C PHE A 52 23.01 -10.98 8.76
N ARG A 53 22.35 -9.86 9.08
CA ARG A 53 22.77 -8.96 10.16
C ARG A 53 22.67 -9.63 11.53
N ARG A 54 21.60 -10.39 11.79
CA ARG A 54 21.40 -11.15 13.03
C ARG A 54 22.42 -12.29 13.15
N GLY A 55 22.68 -13.01 12.06
CA GLY A 55 23.72 -14.05 12.04
C GLY A 55 25.10 -13.47 12.38
N ALA A 56 25.49 -12.37 11.73
CA ALA A 56 26.75 -11.68 12.01
C ALA A 56 26.83 -11.16 13.46
N ALA A 57 25.75 -10.56 13.97
CA ALA A 57 25.67 -10.05 15.33
C ALA A 57 25.77 -11.16 16.38
N ALA A 58 25.12 -12.31 16.15
CA ALA A 58 25.21 -13.47 17.03
C ALA A 58 26.63 -14.04 17.04
N PHE A 59 27.26 -14.16 15.87
CA PHE A 59 28.63 -14.64 15.74
C PHE A 59 29.63 -13.72 16.47
N LEU A 60 29.56 -12.40 16.22
CA LEU A 60 30.39 -11.42 16.92
C LEU A 60 30.12 -11.43 18.43
N GLY A 61 28.85 -11.57 18.83
CA GLY A 61 28.47 -11.68 20.24
C GLY A 61 29.12 -12.88 20.92
N GLY A 62 29.00 -14.06 20.31
CA GLY A 62 29.64 -15.28 20.82
C GLY A 62 31.16 -15.15 20.88
N LEU A 63 31.80 -14.59 19.83
CA LEU A 63 33.24 -14.37 19.80
C LEU A 63 33.70 -13.43 20.93
N THR A 64 33.02 -12.29 21.10
CA THR A 64 33.38 -11.33 22.16
C THR A 64 33.17 -11.89 23.56
N ALA A 65 32.09 -12.66 23.77
CA ALA A 65 31.82 -13.34 25.05
C ALA A 65 32.93 -14.33 25.41
N VAL A 66 33.32 -15.21 24.46
CA VAL A 66 34.36 -16.21 24.66
C VAL A 66 35.71 -15.54 24.94
N VAL A 67 36.11 -14.56 24.14
CA VAL A 67 37.40 -13.85 24.30
C VAL A 67 37.47 -13.16 25.67
N MET A 68 36.44 -12.40 26.03
CA MET A 68 36.44 -11.68 27.30
C MET A 68 36.39 -12.61 28.51
N SER A 69 35.57 -13.67 28.44
CA SER A 69 35.49 -14.67 29.50
C SER A 69 36.81 -15.43 29.68
N TYR A 70 37.52 -15.74 28.58
CA TYR A 70 38.82 -16.41 28.64
C TYR A 70 39.90 -15.56 29.33
N PHE A 71 40.01 -14.27 28.99
CA PHE A 71 41.07 -13.41 29.51
C PHE A 71 40.78 -12.83 30.90
N PHE A 72 39.52 -12.52 31.20
CA PHE A 72 39.15 -11.75 32.39
C PHE A 72 38.21 -12.51 33.34
N GLY A 73 37.79 -13.72 32.98
CA GLY A 73 36.84 -14.52 33.75
C GLY A 73 35.41 -13.99 33.65
N ASN A 74 34.57 -14.38 34.60
CA ASN A 74 33.11 -14.17 34.55
C ASN A 74 32.57 -13.37 35.75
N SER A 75 33.18 -12.22 36.04
CA SER A 75 32.67 -11.32 37.09
C SER A 75 31.61 -10.36 36.52
N PRO A 76 30.68 -9.85 37.35
CA PRO A 76 29.67 -8.87 36.91
C PRO A 76 30.28 -7.64 36.23
N ILE A 77 31.45 -7.19 36.70
CA ILE A 77 32.19 -6.05 36.14
C ILE A 77 32.67 -6.38 34.72
N VAL A 78 33.20 -7.59 34.51
CA VAL A 78 33.70 -8.05 33.21
C VAL A 78 32.56 -8.24 32.21
N VAL A 79 31.41 -8.75 32.65
CA VAL A 79 30.21 -8.86 31.79
C VAL A 79 29.75 -7.47 31.34
N GLY A 80 29.65 -6.50 32.27
CA GLY A 80 29.28 -5.13 31.93
C GLY A 80 30.25 -4.48 30.94
N LEU A 81 31.56 -4.64 31.16
CA LEU A 81 32.59 -4.13 30.25
C LEU A 81 32.50 -4.78 28.87
N THR A 82 32.27 -6.09 28.82
CA THR A 82 32.11 -6.83 27.57
C THR A 82 30.93 -6.33 26.77
N VAL A 83 29.80 -6.04 27.41
CA VAL A 83 28.62 -5.45 26.76
C VAL A 83 28.94 -4.07 26.18
N ILE A 84 29.66 -3.21 26.91
CA ILE A 84 30.05 -1.89 26.41
C ILE A 84 30.93 -2.02 25.16
N ILE A 85 31.93 -2.89 25.20
CA ILE A 85 32.83 -3.15 24.07
C ILE A 85 32.05 -3.72 22.88
N PHE A 86 31.17 -4.69 23.13
CA PHE A 86 30.34 -5.31 22.10
C PHE A 86 29.41 -4.29 21.42
N ILE A 87 28.76 -3.41 22.19
CA ILE A 87 27.94 -2.32 21.64
C ILE A 87 28.78 -1.37 20.79
N ALA A 88 29.99 -1.02 21.23
CA ALA A 88 30.90 -0.17 20.45
C ALA A 88 31.29 -0.82 19.11
N ILE A 89 31.61 -2.13 19.12
CA ILE A 89 31.91 -2.91 17.90
C ILE A 89 30.70 -2.90 16.96
N MET A 90 29.50 -3.18 17.48
CA MET A 90 28.28 -3.23 16.68
C MET A 90 27.93 -1.86 16.06
N ASN A 91 28.17 -0.77 16.78
CA ASN A 91 28.00 0.59 16.27
C ASN A 91 29.01 0.91 15.16
N ALA A 92 30.26 0.50 15.31
CA ALA A 92 31.30 0.70 14.30
C ALA A 92 30.99 -0.03 12.98
N ILE A 93 30.39 -1.22 13.05
CA ILE A 93 30.00 -2.04 11.89
C ILE A 93 28.58 -1.68 11.39
N GLN A 94 27.95 -0.64 11.96
CA GLN A 94 26.61 -0.16 11.58
C GLN A 94 25.50 -1.22 11.73
N LEU A 95 25.55 -2.11 12.73
CA LEU A 95 24.54 -3.15 12.99
C LEU A 95 23.56 -2.78 14.11
N GLN A 96 23.11 -1.53 14.15
CA GLN A 96 22.36 -0.94 15.26
C GLN A 96 20.98 -1.56 15.52
N ASP A 97 20.33 -2.07 14.48
CA ASP A 97 18.98 -2.63 14.52
C ASP A 97 18.87 -4.00 15.21
N VAL A 98 20.01 -4.67 15.44
CA VAL A 98 20.09 -6.01 16.03
C VAL A 98 20.86 -6.05 17.36
N ILE A 99 21.37 -4.91 17.83
CA ILE A 99 22.19 -4.81 19.06
C ILE A 99 21.47 -5.40 20.26
N SER A 100 20.22 -5.01 20.51
CA SER A 100 19.51 -5.40 21.74
C SER A 100 19.44 -6.91 21.94
N LEU A 101 19.15 -7.68 20.88
CA LEU A 101 19.07 -9.14 20.95
C LEU A 101 20.45 -9.80 21.04
N ALA A 102 21.42 -9.26 20.32
CA ALA A 102 22.78 -9.78 20.35
C ALA A 102 23.42 -9.58 21.73
N THR A 103 23.20 -8.43 22.37
CA THR A 103 23.67 -8.15 23.73
C THR A 103 23.10 -9.11 24.76
N ILE A 104 21.79 -9.43 24.67
CA ILE A 104 21.18 -10.46 25.53
C ILE A 104 21.89 -11.80 25.35
N THR A 105 22.22 -12.16 24.12
CA THR A 105 22.92 -13.41 23.81
C THR A 105 24.34 -13.43 24.42
N VAL A 106 25.08 -12.31 24.34
CA VAL A 106 26.40 -12.16 25.01
C VAL A 106 26.30 -12.39 26.51
N VAL A 107 25.32 -11.75 27.16
CA VAL A 107 25.12 -11.89 28.60
C VAL A 107 24.76 -13.33 28.98
N ILE A 108 23.90 -14.00 28.21
CA ILE A 108 23.53 -15.41 28.44
C ILE A 108 24.74 -16.33 28.30
N ILE A 109 25.60 -16.13 27.29
CA ILE A 109 26.81 -16.94 27.10
C ILE A 109 27.76 -16.75 28.27
N MET A 110 28.00 -15.51 28.68
CA MET A 110 28.93 -15.24 29.78
C MET A 110 28.38 -15.77 31.10
N LEU A 111 27.10 -15.62 31.43
CA LEU A 111 26.52 -16.08 32.70
C LEU A 111 26.45 -17.61 32.87
N GLN A 112 26.74 -18.40 31.83
CA GLN A 112 26.79 -19.85 31.96
C GLN A 112 27.95 -20.26 32.89
N PRO A 113 27.71 -21.10 33.90
CA PRO A 113 28.76 -21.64 34.73
C PRO A 113 29.48 -22.74 33.94
N VAL A 114 30.68 -22.45 33.44
CA VAL A 114 31.47 -23.37 32.63
C VAL A 114 32.91 -23.39 33.13
N ASP A 115 33.43 -24.59 33.42
CA ASP A 115 34.78 -24.76 33.96
C ASP A 115 35.85 -24.82 32.86
N ASN A 116 35.47 -25.19 31.62
CA ASN A 116 36.37 -25.31 30.48
C ASN A 116 36.02 -24.36 29.33
N VAL A 117 37.06 -23.80 28.72
CA VAL A 117 36.94 -22.91 27.56
C VAL A 117 36.30 -23.60 26.35
N ASN A 118 36.58 -24.90 26.16
CA ASN A 118 36.01 -25.68 25.08
C ASN A 118 34.49 -25.81 25.18
N ASP A 119 33.98 -25.96 26.41
CA ASP A 119 32.55 -26.05 26.68
C ASP A 119 31.87 -24.68 26.44
N LEU A 120 32.55 -23.58 26.78
CA LEU A 120 32.08 -22.22 26.50
C LEU A 120 32.01 -21.93 24.99
N ILE A 121 33.01 -22.39 24.22
CA ILE A 121 32.99 -22.32 22.74
C ILE A 121 31.82 -23.14 22.19
N GLY A 122 31.56 -24.33 22.74
CA GLY A 122 30.42 -25.16 22.37
C GLY A 122 29.09 -24.43 22.59
N ILE A 123 28.91 -23.81 23.76
CA ILE A 123 27.72 -23.01 24.09
C ILE A 123 27.60 -21.79 23.16
N ALA A 124 28.69 -21.05 22.93
CA ALA A 124 28.65 -19.91 22.01
C ALA A 124 28.24 -20.35 20.59
N THR A 125 28.74 -21.50 20.13
CA THR A 125 28.41 -22.06 18.82
C THR A 125 26.95 -22.48 18.74
N SER A 126 26.42 -23.19 19.75
CA SER A 126 25.01 -23.59 19.77
C SER A 126 24.09 -22.36 19.78
N ARG A 127 24.43 -21.31 20.53
CA ARG A 127 23.67 -20.04 20.57
C ARG A 127 23.62 -19.33 19.22
N VAL A 128 24.72 -19.36 18.45
CA VAL A 128 24.74 -18.82 17.09
C VAL A 128 23.85 -19.63 16.16
N ILE A 129 23.94 -20.96 16.22
CA ILE A 129 23.11 -21.87 15.41
C ILE A 129 21.63 -21.70 15.75
N GLU A 130 21.28 -21.64 17.04
CA GLU A 130 19.92 -21.42 17.53
C GLU A 130 19.32 -20.11 16.99
N ASN A 131 20.11 -19.03 16.99
CA ASN A 131 19.68 -17.75 16.44
C ASN A 131 19.42 -17.87 14.93
N ILE A 132 20.38 -18.41 14.17
CA ILE A 132 20.25 -18.61 12.73
C ILE A 132 19.00 -19.45 12.43
N LEU A 133 18.79 -20.54 13.17
CA LEU A 133 17.64 -21.42 13.02
C LEU A 133 16.31 -20.65 13.22
N GLY A 134 16.20 -19.88 14.30
CA GLY A 134 15.01 -19.07 14.58
C GLY A 134 14.73 -18.01 13.50
N VAL A 135 15.78 -17.37 12.95
CA VAL A 135 15.61 -16.40 11.87
C VAL A 135 15.23 -17.09 10.55
N VAL A 136 15.82 -18.24 10.24
CA VAL A 136 15.45 -19.04 9.06
C VAL A 136 13.99 -19.50 9.14
N ILE A 137 13.55 -20.02 10.29
CA ILE A 137 12.17 -20.49 10.47
C ILE A 137 11.19 -19.33 10.35
N SER A 138 11.44 -18.21 11.04
CA SER A 138 10.56 -17.02 10.92
C SER A 138 10.53 -16.47 9.51
N PHE A 139 11.66 -16.48 8.80
CA PHE A 139 11.72 -16.11 7.40
C PHE A 139 10.86 -17.05 6.54
N LEU A 140 11.08 -18.36 6.59
CA LEU A 140 10.34 -19.35 5.82
C LEU A 140 8.83 -19.24 6.07
N VAL A 141 8.42 -19.13 7.32
CA VAL A 141 7.00 -18.95 7.70
C VAL A 141 6.46 -17.63 7.14
N ASN A 142 7.20 -16.54 7.26
CA ASN A 142 6.79 -15.25 6.70
C ASN A 142 6.63 -15.27 5.17
N VAL A 143 7.39 -16.10 4.46
CA VAL A 143 7.31 -16.25 3.00
C VAL A 143 6.20 -17.19 2.57
N PHE A 144 6.15 -18.39 3.17
CA PHE A 144 5.32 -19.49 2.69
C PHE A 144 3.94 -19.54 3.37
N ILE A 145 3.83 -19.13 4.62
CA ILE A 145 2.61 -19.24 5.41
C ILE A 145 1.86 -17.90 5.34
N MET A 146 0.98 -17.82 4.34
CA MET A 146 0.04 -16.73 4.11
C MET A 146 0.73 -15.39 3.79
N PRO A 147 1.38 -15.26 2.61
CA PRO A 147 1.83 -13.95 2.15
C PRO A 147 0.60 -13.04 2.10
N PRO A 148 0.63 -11.87 2.75
CA PRO A 148 -0.52 -10.99 2.74
C PRO A 148 -0.69 -10.50 1.30
N LYS A 149 -1.77 -10.91 0.63
CA LYS A 149 -2.09 -10.45 -0.73
C LYS A 149 -2.82 -9.11 -0.63
N TYR A 150 -2.10 -8.05 -0.29
CA TYR A 150 -2.72 -6.73 -0.15
C TYR A 150 -3.23 -6.20 -1.49
N ASP A 151 -2.69 -6.67 -2.61
CA ASP A 151 -3.07 -6.23 -3.95
C ASP A 151 -4.54 -6.49 -4.29
N ASN A 152 -5.02 -7.70 -4.02
CA ASN A 152 -6.40 -8.06 -4.36
C ASN A 152 -7.38 -7.26 -3.51
N VAL A 153 -7.04 -7.06 -2.24
CA VAL A 153 -7.83 -6.25 -1.31
C VAL A 153 -7.80 -4.79 -1.77
N LEU A 154 -6.62 -4.25 -2.07
CA LEU A 154 -6.44 -2.88 -2.53
C LEU A 154 -7.23 -2.60 -3.81
N TYR A 155 -7.07 -3.45 -4.84
CA TYR A 155 -7.76 -3.26 -6.12
C TYR A 155 -9.28 -3.35 -5.96
N LYS A 156 -9.75 -4.34 -5.19
CA LYS A 156 -11.18 -4.46 -4.87
C LYS A 156 -11.70 -3.19 -4.20
N GLU A 157 -10.98 -2.68 -3.21
CA GLU A 157 -11.39 -1.47 -2.50
C GLU A 157 -11.40 -0.22 -3.38
N ILE A 158 -10.41 -0.10 -4.27
CA ILE A 158 -10.38 0.95 -5.29
C ILE A 158 -11.61 0.84 -6.21
N SER A 159 -11.92 -0.35 -6.71
CA SER A 159 -13.03 -0.60 -7.66
C SER A 159 -14.40 -0.37 -7.03
N ASP A 160 -14.64 -0.95 -5.85
CA ASP A 160 -15.90 -0.83 -5.11
C ASP A 160 -16.15 0.65 -4.75
N THR A 161 -15.15 1.34 -4.20
CA THR A 161 -15.27 2.76 -3.82
C THR A 161 -15.47 3.65 -5.05
N SER A 162 -14.79 3.34 -6.16
CA SER A 162 -14.99 4.07 -7.40
C SER A 162 -16.43 3.97 -7.89
N SER A 163 -16.97 2.75 -7.96
CA SER A 163 -18.35 2.50 -8.41
C SER A 163 -19.36 3.31 -7.60
N GLU A 164 -19.19 3.31 -6.27
CA GLU A 164 -20.01 4.08 -5.33
C GLU A 164 -19.90 5.61 -5.54
N VAL A 165 -18.70 6.13 -5.81
CA VAL A 165 -18.50 7.57 -6.13
C VAL A 165 -19.16 7.93 -7.47
N LEU A 166 -19.05 7.08 -8.50
CA LEU A 166 -19.69 7.30 -9.80
C LEU A 166 -21.21 7.34 -9.69
N ILE A 167 -21.81 6.44 -8.90
CA ILE A 167 -23.25 6.43 -8.64
C ILE A 167 -23.70 7.76 -8.04
N ARG A 168 -22.98 8.26 -7.02
CA ARG A 168 -23.28 9.55 -6.37
C ARG A 168 -23.11 10.73 -7.32
N LEU A 169 -22.06 10.71 -8.15
CA LEU A 169 -21.81 11.73 -9.16
C LEU A 169 -22.91 11.80 -10.21
N ARG A 170 -23.47 10.67 -10.63
CA ARG A 170 -24.65 10.64 -11.50
C ARG A 170 -25.92 11.09 -10.80
N ALA A 171 -26.06 10.75 -9.51
CA ALA A 171 -27.24 11.06 -8.74
C ALA A 171 -27.38 12.57 -8.47
N ILE A 172 -26.29 13.26 -8.09
CA ILE A 172 -26.30 14.72 -7.86
C ILE A 172 -26.67 15.52 -9.13
N LEU A 173 -26.41 14.97 -10.31
CA LEU A 173 -26.74 15.62 -11.57
C LEU A 173 -28.23 15.55 -11.93
N ARG A 174 -29.05 14.76 -11.22
CA ARG A 174 -30.50 14.62 -11.48
C ARG A 174 -31.29 15.67 -10.69
N LYS A 175 -32.26 16.32 -11.36
CA LYS A 175 -33.06 17.46 -10.86
C LYS A 175 -34.04 17.11 -9.71
N ASN A 176 -34.11 15.85 -9.27
CA ASN A 176 -35.29 15.31 -8.58
C ASN A 176 -35.05 14.85 -7.11
N GLY A 177 -34.08 15.41 -6.39
CA GLY A 177 -34.02 15.14 -4.96
C GLY A 177 -33.08 16.06 -4.23
N GLU A 178 -33.55 16.64 -3.12
CA GLU A 178 -32.67 17.06 -2.04
C GLU A 178 -31.84 15.84 -1.65
N TYR A 179 -30.59 15.81 -2.12
CA TYR A 179 -29.63 14.77 -1.76
C TYR A 179 -29.13 15.06 -0.34
N SER A 180 -30.02 14.88 0.64
CA SER A 180 -29.83 15.30 2.05
C SER A 180 -28.65 14.61 2.75
N SER A 181 -28.09 13.55 2.16
CA SER A 181 -26.95 12.78 2.68
C SER A 181 -25.60 13.10 2.01
N LEU A 182 -25.51 14.07 1.09
CA LEU A 182 -24.31 14.18 0.26
C LEU A 182 -23.04 14.56 1.04
N THR A 183 -23.19 15.30 2.14
CA THR A 183 -22.06 15.61 3.04
C THR A 183 -21.52 14.36 3.73
N SER A 184 -22.40 13.46 4.20
CA SER A 184 -21.96 12.20 4.81
C SER A 184 -21.38 11.23 3.78
N ASP A 185 -21.91 11.25 2.55
CA ASP A 185 -21.37 10.49 1.43
C ASP A 185 -19.95 10.94 1.04
N LEU A 186 -19.67 12.25 1.06
CA LEU A 186 -18.33 12.78 0.82
C LEU A 186 -17.35 12.43 1.94
N ASP A 187 -17.75 12.57 3.20
CA ASP A 187 -16.92 12.17 4.35
C ASP A 187 -16.58 10.67 4.29
N TRP A 188 -17.56 9.83 3.95
CA TRP A 188 -17.35 8.41 3.69
C TRP A 188 -16.31 8.17 2.57
N ALA A 189 -16.44 8.86 1.43
CA ALA A 189 -15.54 8.69 0.30
C ALA A 189 -14.10 9.07 0.65
N TYR A 190 -13.88 10.21 1.31
CA TYR A 190 -12.55 10.64 1.74
C TYR A 190 -11.93 9.71 2.78
N LYS A 191 -12.72 9.23 3.75
CA LYS A 191 -12.26 8.20 4.72
C LYS A 191 -11.85 6.91 4.00
N ARG A 192 -12.62 6.47 3.00
CA ARG A 192 -12.32 5.27 2.24
C ARG A 192 -11.06 5.42 1.39
N ILE A 193 -10.85 6.57 0.76
CA ILE A 193 -9.62 6.89 0.03
C ILE A 193 -8.39 6.86 0.96
N ASN A 194 -8.50 7.37 2.18
CA ASN A 194 -7.39 7.30 3.14
C ASN A 194 -7.06 5.86 3.53
N TYR A 195 -8.09 5.04 3.79
CA TYR A 195 -7.89 3.60 4.01
C TYR A 195 -7.22 2.90 2.81
N ILE A 196 -7.62 3.23 1.58
CA ILE A 196 -7.00 2.73 0.35
C ILE A 196 -5.52 3.14 0.26
N ARG A 197 -5.17 4.38 0.66
CA ARG A 197 -3.77 4.83 0.69
C ARG A 197 -2.95 4.05 1.69
N ASP A 198 -3.50 3.72 2.86
CA ASP A 198 -2.84 2.88 3.86
C ASP A 198 -2.59 1.46 3.30
N LEU A 199 -3.61 0.86 2.66
CA LEU A 199 -3.47 -0.42 1.96
C LEU A 199 -2.41 -0.36 0.86
N PHE A 200 -2.33 0.74 0.12
CA PHE A 200 -1.32 0.94 -0.92
C PHE A 200 0.10 0.99 -0.35
N GLN A 201 0.31 1.61 0.81
CA GLN A 201 1.62 1.57 1.49
C GLN A 201 1.99 0.14 1.90
N LEU A 202 1.04 -0.62 2.45
CA LEU A 202 1.26 -2.02 2.81
C LEU A 202 1.61 -2.89 1.60
N SER A 203 0.89 -2.73 0.48
CA SER A 203 1.17 -3.42 -0.79
C SER A 203 2.56 -3.05 -1.34
N LYS A 204 2.95 -1.76 -1.26
CA LYS A 204 4.28 -1.29 -1.69
C LYS A 204 5.43 -1.90 -0.88
N GLU A 205 5.19 -2.27 0.38
CA GLU A 205 6.20 -2.87 1.26
C GLU A 205 6.40 -4.38 1.03
N GLU A 206 5.58 -5.03 0.19
CA GLU A 206 5.73 -6.44 -0.13
C GLU A 206 7.09 -6.74 -0.80
N PRO A 207 7.81 -7.79 -0.36
CA PRO A 207 9.10 -8.15 -0.92
C PRO A 207 8.98 -8.65 -2.37
N ILE A 208 9.87 -8.19 -3.23
CA ILE A 208 9.99 -8.69 -4.60
C ILE A 208 11.10 -9.75 -4.61
N TRP A 209 10.70 -11.02 -4.62
CA TRP A 209 11.60 -12.17 -4.55
C TRP A 209 12.46 -12.37 -5.80
N PHE A 210 11.90 -12.10 -6.98
CA PHE A 210 12.56 -12.33 -8.26
C PHE A 210 12.86 -11.01 -8.96
N ALA A 211 14.10 -10.83 -9.43
CA ALA A 211 14.52 -9.63 -10.15
C ALA A 211 13.67 -9.39 -11.42
N SER A 212 13.27 -10.47 -12.11
CA SER A 212 12.36 -10.43 -13.27
C SER A 212 11.00 -9.80 -12.93
N ARG A 213 10.44 -10.07 -11.75
CA ARG A 213 9.15 -9.52 -11.30
C ARG A 213 9.24 -8.09 -10.77
N ARG A 214 10.44 -7.52 -10.61
CA ARG A 214 10.64 -6.16 -10.06
C ARG A 214 10.07 -5.08 -10.97
N VAL A 215 10.28 -5.20 -12.28
CA VAL A 215 9.75 -4.24 -13.26
C VAL A 215 8.24 -4.35 -13.34
N SER A 216 7.72 -5.58 -13.43
CA SER A 216 6.28 -5.88 -13.41
C SER A 216 5.58 -5.25 -12.21
N ARG A 217 6.10 -5.49 -10.99
CA ARG A 217 5.57 -4.94 -9.75
C ARG A 217 5.58 -3.42 -9.70
N LYS A 218 6.69 -2.79 -10.12
CA LYS A 218 6.78 -1.32 -10.16
C LYS A 218 5.72 -0.72 -11.09
N ARG A 219 5.51 -1.30 -12.28
CA ARG A 219 4.47 -0.86 -13.22
C ARG A 219 3.08 -0.96 -12.61
N GLN A 220 2.77 -2.09 -11.98
CA GLN A 220 1.50 -2.29 -11.29
C GLN A 220 1.25 -1.26 -10.17
N LEU A 221 2.26 -0.99 -9.32
CA LEU A 221 2.15 0.02 -8.27
C LEU A 221 1.95 1.44 -8.82
N VAL A 222 2.53 1.75 -9.99
CA VAL A 222 2.29 3.03 -10.68
C VAL A 222 0.84 3.11 -11.20
N VAL A 223 0.31 2.02 -11.75
CA VAL A 223 -1.11 1.95 -12.17
C VAL A 223 -2.05 2.13 -10.98
N TYR A 224 -1.84 1.41 -9.88
CA TYR A 224 -2.65 1.57 -8.65
C TYR A 224 -2.59 2.99 -8.09
N ARG A 225 -1.42 3.62 -8.07
CA ARG A 225 -1.30 5.03 -7.68
C ARG A 225 -2.17 5.94 -8.56
N SER A 226 -2.16 5.70 -9.87
CA SER A 226 -2.97 6.47 -10.81
C SER A 226 -4.47 6.22 -10.64
N PHE A 227 -4.89 5.00 -10.29
CA PHE A 227 -6.29 4.71 -9.95
C PHE A 227 -6.73 5.50 -8.70
N ILE A 228 -5.92 5.48 -7.64
CA ILE A 228 -6.20 6.22 -6.40
C ILE A 228 -6.29 7.73 -6.69
N GLN A 229 -5.42 8.27 -7.54
CA GLN A 229 -5.45 9.66 -7.93
C GLN A 229 -6.72 9.99 -8.73
N SER A 230 -7.11 9.14 -9.69
CA SER A 230 -8.34 9.32 -10.46
C SER A 230 -9.59 9.28 -9.57
N LEU A 231 -9.67 8.34 -8.63
CA LEU A 231 -10.74 8.27 -7.64
C LEU A 231 -10.82 9.53 -6.77
N LEU A 232 -9.67 10.06 -6.34
CA LEU A 232 -9.62 11.32 -5.59
C LEU A 232 -10.14 12.49 -6.43
N ASP A 233 -9.74 12.58 -7.70
CA ASP A 233 -10.18 13.66 -8.58
C ASP A 233 -11.68 13.55 -8.90
N MET A 234 -12.23 12.34 -9.07
CA MET A 234 -13.68 12.10 -9.20
C MET A 234 -14.44 12.53 -7.93
N THR A 235 -13.89 12.22 -6.76
CA THR A 235 -14.48 12.62 -5.47
C THR A 235 -14.43 14.14 -5.28
N ASN A 236 -13.34 14.78 -5.71
CA ASN A 236 -13.24 16.24 -5.69
C ASN A 236 -14.23 16.88 -6.66
N LEU A 237 -14.46 16.30 -7.84
CA LEU A 237 -15.50 16.77 -8.76
C LEU A 237 -16.89 16.67 -8.11
N LEU A 238 -17.20 15.54 -7.44
CA LEU A 238 -18.43 15.39 -6.66
C LEU A 238 -18.57 16.49 -5.59
N HIS A 239 -17.49 16.76 -4.84
CA HIS A 239 -17.46 17.81 -3.84
C HIS A 239 -17.69 19.20 -4.45
N THR A 240 -17.03 19.53 -5.56
CA THR A 240 -17.20 20.81 -6.26
C THR A 240 -18.63 21.00 -6.75
N ILE A 241 -19.23 19.97 -7.36
CA ILE A 241 -20.62 20.03 -7.81
C ILE A 241 -21.55 20.19 -6.60
N HIS A 242 -21.31 19.48 -5.49
CA HIS A 242 -22.09 19.63 -4.26
C HIS A 242 -22.07 21.07 -3.73
N THR A 243 -20.88 21.64 -3.58
CA THR A 243 -20.69 23.02 -3.08
C THR A 243 -21.37 24.05 -3.99
N HIS A 244 -21.42 23.80 -5.30
CA HIS A 244 -21.95 24.73 -6.30
C HIS A 244 -23.27 24.26 -6.93
N THR A 245 -24.00 23.38 -6.25
CA THR A 245 -25.22 22.73 -6.77
C THR A 245 -26.32 23.74 -7.10
N ASN A 246 -26.46 24.80 -6.30
CA ASN A 246 -27.47 25.84 -6.52
C ASN A 246 -27.34 26.48 -7.90
N ILE A 247 -26.12 26.73 -8.36
CA ILE A 247 -25.88 27.39 -9.65
C ILE A 247 -26.14 26.44 -10.82
N LEU A 248 -25.81 25.15 -10.68
CA LEU A 248 -26.17 24.12 -11.66
C LEU A 248 -27.69 24.03 -11.90
N PHE A 249 -28.50 24.43 -10.92
CA PHE A 249 -29.96 24.46 -11.06
C PHE A 249 -30.53 25.74 -11.68
N VAL A 250 -29.73 26.80 -11.82
CA VAL A 250 -30.18 28.09 -12.38
C VAL A 250 -29.54 28.40 -13.74
N ILE A 251 -28.46 27.73 -14.13
CA ILE A 251 -27.92 27.84 -15.49
C ILE A 251 -28.92 27.36 -16.55
N ASP A 252 -28.73 27.89 -17.76
CA ASP A 252 -29.45 27.50 -18.97
C ASP A 252 -29.52 25.98 -19.14
N ASP A 253 -30.66 25.49 -19.61
CA ASP A 253 -30.94 24.06 -19.71
C ASP A 253 -30.01 23.37 -20.72
N ASP A 254 -29.64 24.04 -21.81
CA ASP A 254 -28.68 23.50 -22.79
C ASP A 254 -27.29 23.38 -22.16
N LEU A 255 -26.77 24.43 -21.50
CA LEU A 255 -25.48 24.34 -20.80
C LEU A 255 -25.48 23.23 -19.74
N ARG A 256 -26.56 23.08 -18.98
CA ARG A 256 -26.71 22.03 -17.97
C ARG A 256 -26.67 20.63 -18.58
N ILE A 257 -27.34 20.42 -19.72
CA ILE A 257 -27.30 19.16 -20.47
C ILE A 257 -25.87 18.88 -20.93
N GLN A 258 -25.17 19.87 -21.49
CA GLN A 258 -23.79 19.71 -21.93
C GLN A 258 -22.84 19.34 -20.78
N ILE A 259 -22.97 19.96 -19.60
CA ILE A 259 -22.19 19.62 -18.41
C ILE A 259 -22.49 18.18 -17.95
N ARG A 260 -23.77 17.79 -17.92
CA ARG A 260 -24.17 16.44 -17.52
C ARG A 260 -23.61 15.38 -18.48
N GLU A 261 -23.76 15.58 -19.79
CA GLU A 261 -23.20 14.70 -20.83
C GLU A 261 -21.67 14.59 -20.71
N ARG A 262 -21.01 15.70 -20.39
CA ARG A 262 -19.56 15.71 -20.17
C ARG A 262 -19.16 14.86 -18.97
N ILE A 263 -19.85 15.01 -17.85
CA ILE A 263 -19.56 14.24 -16.64
C ILE A 263 -19.87 12.75 -16.86
N GLU A 264 -20.96 12.41 -17.55
CA GLU A 264 -21.26 11.02 -17.90
C GLU A 264 -20.17 10.40 -18.78
N THR A 265 -19.64 11.17 -19.74
CA THR A 265 -18.49 10.73 -20.55
C THR A 265 -17.27 10.42 -19.67
N LEU A 266 -17.00 11.23 -18.64
CA LEU A 266 -15.89 11.01 -17.71
C LEU A 266 -16.14 9.77 -16.82
N CYS A 267 -17.36 9.56 -16.34
CA CYS A 267 -17.76 8.35 -15.60
C CYS A 267 -17.59 7.09 -16.46
N ALA A 268 -18.11 7.11 -17.68
CA ALA A 268 -18.00 5.99 -18.62
C ALA A 268 -16.54 5.71 -18.99
N ALA A 269 -15.73 6.75 -19.18
CA ALA A 269 -14.29 6.61 -19.40
C ALA A 269 -13.63 5.90 -18.21
N HIS A 270 -13.93 6.33 -16.98
CA HIS A 270 -13.42 5.70 -15.76
C HIS A 270 -13.78 4.20 -15.71
N GLU A 271 -15.05 3.85 -15.91
CA GLU A 271 -15.53 2.45 -15.93
C GLU A 271 -14.85 1.61 -17.02
N GLN A 272 -14.70 2.15 -18.22
CA GLN A 272 -14.04 1.43 -19.32
C GLN A 272 -12.54 1.22 -19.06
N ILE A 273 -11.86 2.11 -18.34
CA ILE A 273 -10.46 1.86 -17.92
C ILE A 273 -10.38 0.69 -16.95
N PHE A 274 -11.32 0.56 -16.00
CA PHE A 274 -11.40 -0.61 -15.11
C PHE A 274 -11.62 -1.89 -15.90
N LEU A 275 -12.60 -1.90 -16.82
CA LEU A 275 -12.85 -3.04 -17.68
C LEU A 275 -11.64 -3.43 -18.53
N LYS A 276 -10.89 -2.44 -19.06
CA LYS A 276 -9.62 -2.69 -19.74
C LYS A 276 -8.62 -3.31 -18.77
N PHE A 277 -8.45 -2.75 -17.57
CA PHE A 277 -7.50 -3.27 -16.59
C PHE A 277 -7.84 -4.72 -16.18
N ASP A 278 -9.12 -5.05 -16.05
CA ASP A 278 -9.63 -6.41 -15.81
C ASP A 278 -9.43 -7.36 -16.99
N GLY A 279 -8.99 -6.87 -18.16
CA GLY A 279 -8.84 -7.66 -19.39
C GLY A 279 -10.17 -7.97 -20.10
N ARG A 280 -11.26 -7.29 -19.72
CA ARG A 280 -12.61 -7.51 -20.28
C ARG A 280 -12.86 -6.76 -21.61
N ILE A 281 -11.94 -5.86 -22.00
CA ILE A 281 -11.98 -5.13 -23.28
C ILE A 281 -10.56 -4.99 -23.82
N SER A 282 -10.42 -4.87 -25.15
CA SER A 282 -9.11 -4.76 -25.80
C SER A 282 -8.35 -3.49 -25.37
N PRO A 283 -7.02 -3.57 -25.16
CA PRO A 283 -6.17 -2.40 -24.87
C PRO A 283 -6.27 -1.27 -25.92
N ALA A 284 -6.71 -1.56 -27.14
CA ALA A 284 -6.82 -0.62 -28.25
C ALA A 284 -8.18 0.13 -28.36
N GLU A 285 -9.24 -0.36 -27.69
CA GLU A 285 -10.63 0.05 -27.99
C GLU A 285 -11.17 1.22 -27.15
N VAL A 286 -10.31 1.78 -26.31
CA VAL A 286 -10.71 2.69 -25.23
C VAL A 286 -10.26 4.11 -25.59
N ASN A 287 -11.04 4.74 -26.47
CA ASN A 287 -10.83 6.07 -27.04
C ASN A 287 -12.01 7.01 -26.72
N PHE A 288 -12.21 7.35 -25.46
CA PHE A 288 -13.38 8.13 -25.00
C PHE A 288 -13.41 9.58 -25.51
N PHE A 289 -12.25 10.15 -25.86
CA PHE A 289 -12.12 11.57 -26.18
C PHE A 289 -12.25 11.90 -27.66
N GLN A 290 -11.93 10.95 -28.55
CA GLN A 290 -12.05 11.19 -30.00
C GLN A 290 -13.51 11.47 -30.42
N PRO A 291 -14.50 10.68 -29.98
CA PRO A 291 -15.90 10.92 -30.34
C PRO A 291 -16.48 12.22 -29.74
N THR A 292 -15.90 12.74 -28.66
CA THR A 292 -16.47 13.86 -27.88
C THR A 292 -15.72 15.18 -28.05
N LYS A 293 -14.73 15.24 -28.95
CA LYS A 293 -13.89 16.44 -29.16
C LYS A 293 -14.70 17.68 -29.54
N ILE A 294 -15.67 17.55 -30.45
CA ILE A 294 -16.53 18.66 -30.89
C ILE A 294 -17.39 19.16 -29.73
N ARG A 295 -18.13 18.25 -29.07
CA ARG A 295 -18.96 18.57 -27.90
C ARG A 295 -18.18 19.24 -26.76
N ARG A 296 -16.92 18.83 -26.54
CA ARG A 296 -16.03 19.47 -25.55
C ARG A 296 -15.73 20.93 -25.92
N GLN A 297 -15.48 21.21 -27.19
CA GLN A 297 -15.19 22.56 -27.66
C GLN A 297 -16.43 23.45 -27.61
N GLU A 298 -17.60 22.91 -27.97
CA GLU A 298 -18.90 23.58 -27.81
C GLU A 298 -19.18 23.93 -26.35
N LEU A 299 -19.01 22.98 -25.43
CA LEU A 299 -19.16 23.20 -23.98
C LEU A 299 -18.22 24.29 -23.47
N MET A 300 -16.94 24.25 -23.86
CA MET A 300 -15.98 25.28 -23.42
C MET A 300 -16.37 26.67 -23.94
N ASN A 301 -16.80 26.77 -25.20
CA ASN A 301 -17.27 28.04 -25.77
C ASN A 301 -18.52 28.56 -25.05
N HIS A 302 -19.45 27.65 -24.71
CA HIS A 302 -20.67 28.01 -23.98
C HIS A 302 -20.34 28.49 -22.55
N ILE A 303 -19.45 27.79 -21.84
CA ILE A 303 -18.98 28.21 -20.50
C ILE A 303 -18.31 29.57 -20.57
N ILE A 304 -17.39 29.80 -21.51
CA ILE A 304 -16.69 31.09 -21.65
C ILE A 304 -17.70 32.22 -21.86
N LYS A 305 -18.71 31.99 -22.70
CA LYS A 305 -19.79 32.95 -22.95
C LYS A 305 -20.60 33.25 -21.69
N GLU A 306 -20.92 32.24 -20.89
CA GLU A 306 -21.68 32.39 -19.64
C GLU A 306 -20.87 32.98 -18.48
N THR A 307 -19.54 32.87 -18.52
CA THR A 307 -18.64 33.47 -17.51
C THR A 307 -18.37 34.95 -17.75
N ASP A 308 -18.76 35.51 -18.90
CA ASP A 308 -18.55 36.91 -19.26
C ASP A 308 -19.43 37.84 -18.41
N LEU A 309 -18.77 38.55 -17.47
CA LEU A 309 -19.40 39.51 -16.57
C LEU A 309 -19.94 40.77 -17.27
N ASN A 310 -19.83 40.89 -18.59
CA ASN A 310 -20.47 41.96 -19.36
C ASN A 310 -21.69 41.48 -20.15
N ARG A 311 -21.93 40.16 -20.22
CA ARG A 311 -23.08 39.55 -20.88
C ARG A 311 -24.01 38.95 -19.84
N GLY A 312 -25.13 39.61 -19.60
CA GLY A 312 -26.19 39.17 -18.69
C GLY A 312 -27.34 40.16 -18.75
N PRO A 313 -28.59 39.72 -18.48
CA PRO A 313 -29.70 40.66 -18.43
C PRO A 313 -29.43 41.69 -17.32
N GLU A 314 -29.70 42.98 -17.59
CA GLU A 314 -29.45 44.08 -16.62
C GLU A 314 -30.16 43.88 -15.28
N THR A 315 -31.15 42.98 -15.25
CA THR A 315 -31.91 42.57 -14.06
C THR A 315 -31.11 41.69 -13.07
N GLU A 316 -30.01 41.06 -13.49
CA GLU A 316 -29.18 40.23 -12.60
C GLU A 316 -28.16 41.09 -11.83
N SER A 317 -28.14 40.95 -10.50
CA SER A 317 -27.14 41.65 -9.67
C SER A 317 -25.70 41.23 -10.03
N LEU A 318 -24.75 42.17 -9.95
CA LEU A 318 -23.34 41.90 -10.23
C LEU A 318 -22.78 40.76 -9.37
N ASN A 319 -23.15 40.70 -8.08
CA ASN A 319 -22.71 39.66 -7.14
C ASN A 319 -23.14 38.26 -7.61
N TYR A 320 -24.40 38.13 -8.05
CA TYR A 320 -24.92 36.88 -8.57
C TYR A 320 -24.17 36.42 -9.84
N ARG A 321 -23.87 37.35 -10.75
CA ARG A 321 -23.11 37.05 -11.98
C ARG A 321 -21.68 36.59 -11.68
N ILE A 322 -21.02 37.20 -10.69
CA ILE A 322 -19.70 36.77 -10.20
C ILE A 322 -19.78 35.36 -9.59
N GLU A 323 -20.78 35.09 -8.76
CA GLU A 323 -20.94 33.77 -8.11
C GLU A 323 -21.18 32.66 -9.14
N LYS A 324 -22.05 32.92 -10.12
CA LYS A 324 -22.32 32.04 -11.27
C LYS A 324 -21.04 31.75 -12.05
N SER A 325 -20.31 32.79 -12.42
CA SER A 325 -19.05 32.68 -13.18
C SER A 325 -17.99 31.86 -12.41
N ASN A 326 -17.74 32.20 -11.14
CA ASN A 326 -16.79 31.48 -10.30
C ASN A 326 -17.13 29.99 -10.19
N SER A 327 -18.40 29.66 -10.00
CA SER A 327 -18.86 28.28 -9.85
C SER A 327 -18.68 27.48 -11.14
N LEU A 328 -19.00 28.08 -12.30
CA LEU A 328 -18.75 27.47 -13.60
C LEU A 328 -17.26 27.22 -13.83
N ILE A 329 -16.39 28.18 -13.47
CA ILE A 329 -14.93 28.04 -13.58
C ILE A 329 -14.44 26.87 -12.71
N LEU A 330 -14.90 26.79 -11.45
CA LEU A 330 -14.48 25.74 -10.52
C LEU A 330 -14.94 24.35 -10.96
N ILE A 331 -16.19 24.20 -11.39
CA ILE A 331 -16.72 22.94 -11.94
C ILE A 331 -15.92 22.54 -13.19
N THR A 332 -15.64 23.49 -14.08
CA THR A 332 -14.86 23.25 -15.30
C THR A 332 -13.44 22.81 -14.97
N GLY A 333 -12.76 23.48 -14.03
CA GLY A 333 -11.44 23.10 -13.56
C GLY A 333 -11.41 21.68 -12.98
N ALA A 334 -12.42 21.31 -12.19
CA ALA A 334 -12.56 19.95 -11.66
C ALA A 334 -12.76 18.91 -12.78
N MET A 335 -13.60 19.20 -13.78
CA MET A 335 -13.79 18.32 -14.94
C MET A 335 -12.50 18.12 -15.75
N ILE A 336 -11.73 19.19 -15.98
CA ILE A 336 -10.43 19.13 -16.67
C ILE A 336 -9.43 18.29 -15.88
N LYS A 337 -9.43 18.42 -14.55
CA LYS A 337 -8.52 17.66 -13.68
C LYS A 337 -8.82 16.15 -13.73
N VAL A 338 -10.09 15.78 -13.69
CA VAL A 338 -10.55 14.40 -13.89
C VAL A 338 -10.14 13.88 -15.26
N GLU A 339 -10.37 14.65 -16.33
CA GLU A 339 -9.95 14.28 -17.69
C GLU A 339 -8.45 13.98 -17.76
N SER A 340 -7.61 14.87 -17.20
CA SER A 340 -6.16 14.69 -17.18
C SER A 340 -5.73 13.42 -16.45
N SER A 341 -6.33 13.15 -15.27
CA SER A 341 -6.01 11.94 -14.50
C SER A 341 -6.47 10.65 -15.20
N LEU A 342 -7.61 10.68 -15.91
CA LEU A 342 -8.10 9.55 -16.72
C LEU A 342 -7.23 9.28 -17.95
N ILE A 343 -6.76 10.32 -18.64
CA ILE A 343 -5.82 10.18 -19.77
C ILE A 343 -4.51 9.53 -19.31
N HIS A 344 -3.98 10.02 -18.19
CA HIS A 344 -2.77 9.46 -17.59
C HIS A 344 -2.99 7.99 -17.19
N LEU A 345 -4.08 7.69 -16.50
CA LEU A 345 -4.44 6.34 -16.07
C LEU A 345 -4.59 5.39 -17.27
N ASN A 346 -5.33 5.76 -18.31
CA ASN A 346 -5.50 4.93 -19.51
C ASN A 346 -4.15 4.64 -20.21
N THR A 347 -3.25 5.62 -20.23
CA THR A 347 -1.90 5.46 -20.79
C THR A 347 -1.09 4.43 -19.99
N LEU A 348 -1.17 4.49 -18.66
CA LEU A 348 -0.50 3.55 -17.77
C LEU A 348 -1.09 2.14 -17.88
N VAL A 349 -2.41 2.00 -17.90
CA VAL A 349 -3.09 0.71 -18.07
C VAL A 349 -2.77 0.07 -19.42
N ARG A 350 -2.71 0.87 -20.50
CA ARG A 350 -2.27 0.37 -21.82
C ARG A 350 -0.82 -0.13 -21.77
N SER A 351 0.08 0.63 -21.17
CA SER A 351 1.50 0.26 -21.02
C SER A 351 1.71 -0.98 -20.15
N TYR A 352 0.84 -1.18 -19.16
CA TYR A 352 0.82 -2.38 -18.33
C TYR A 352 0.46 -3.61 -19.17
N HIS A 353 -0.68 -3.62 -19.85
CA HIS A 353 -1.10 -4.76 -20.66
C HIS A 353 -0.17 -5.10 -21.81
N THR A 354 0.42 -4.12 -22.51
CA THR A 354 1.33 -4.39 -23.63
C THR A 354 2.66 -5.07 -23.24
N HIS A 355 2.97 -5.18 -21.94
CA HIS A 355 4.20 -5.80 -21.47
C HIS A 355 3.96 -6.94 -20.47
N HIS A 356 2.70 -7.35 -20.28
CA HIS A 356 2.26 -8.31 -19.25
C HIS A 356 1.34 -9.41 -19.81
N GLU A 357 1.48 -9.79 -21.09
CA GLU A 357 0.73 -10.90 -21.69
C GLU A 357 0.92 -12.25 -20.95
N GLU A 358 1.94 -12.40 -20.10
CA GLU A 358 2.18 -13.62 -19.30
C GLU A 358 1.47 -13.67 -17.93
N ASP A 359 0.89 -12.56 -17.44
CA ASP A 359 0.27 -12.48 -16.09
C ASP A 359 -1.29 -12.59 -16.12
N HIS A 360 -1.88 -12.95 -17.28
CA HIS A 360 -3.34 -13.03 -17.50
C HIS A 360 -4.08 -13.97 -16.52
N ASP A 361 -3.39 -14.93 -15.89
CA ASP A 361 -3.99 -15.89 -14.96
C ASP A 361 -4.35 -15.28 -13.58
N HIS A 362 -3.84 -14.10 -13.23
CA HIS A 362 -3.98 -13.59 -11.86
C HIS A 362 -5.24 -12.75 -11.60
N TYR A 363 -5.94 -12.30 -12.65
CA TYR A 363 -7.10 -11.41 -12.56
C TYR A 363 -8.38 -11.94 -13.23
N ALA A 364 -8.35 -13.15 -13.79
CA ALA A 364 -9.54 -13.87 -14.26
C ALA A 364 -10.39 -14.39 -13.09
N LEU A 365 -10.87 -13.50 -12.21
CA LEU A 365 -11.89 -13.82 -11.20
C LEU A 365 -13.27 -13.48 -11.75
N LYS A 366 -13.77 -14.33 -12.67
CA LYS A 366 -15.21 -14.68 -12.72
C LYS A 366 -15.66 -15.85 -13.62
N ASP A 367 -14.77 -16.73 -14.10
CA ASP A 367 -15.20 -17.91 -14.90
C ASP A 367 -15.05 -19.28 -14.20
N LYS A 368 -14.77 -19.32 -12.89
CA LYS A 368 -14.72 -20.60 -12.12
C LYS A 368 -15.82 -20.76 -11.06
N LEU A 369 -16.91 -20.01 -11.15
CA LEU A 369 -18.08 -20.17 -10.26
C LEU A 369 -19.35 -20.66 -10.96
N ASN A 370 -19.27 -20.97 -12.26
CA ASN A 370 -20.38 -21.54 -13.05
C ASN A 370 -19.97 -22.83 -13.81
N SER A 371 -18.99 -23.58 -13.31
CA SER A 371 -18.65 -24.93 -13.81
C SER A 371 -18.69 -25.95 -12.69
#